data_AF-A0A7R9WGL2-F1
#
_entry.id   AF-A0A7R9WGL2-F1
#
_cell.length_a   1.000
_cell.length_b   1.000
_cell.length_c   1.000
_cell.angle_alpha   90.00
_cell.angle_beta   90.00
_cell.angle_gamma   90.00
#
_symmetry.space_group_name_H-M   'P 1'
#
loop_
_entity.id
_entity.type
_entity.pdbx_description
1 polymer ?
#
loop_
_entity_poly.entity_id
_entity_poly.type
_entity_poly.pdbx_seq_one_letter_code
_entity_poly.pdbx_strand_id
1 'polypeptide(L)'
;RAEAERIVALLRELLGGGGDDAGTAAPKSIGVVTPYASQVSLIKSLLSSDATLRSHLKADSPSSSSSDGGGVTLEVKSVDGYQGRERDVVVFSAVRSNRRGDVGFLSDWRRMNVALTRARNGLVVVGDAETLRDGDKHWNAFVNWCDGVGCMIP
;
A
#
# COMPACT_ATOMS: atom_id res chain seq x y z
N ARG A 1 -2.27 -14.14 2.07
CA ARG A 1 -0.93 -14.48 1.53
C ARG A 1 -0.76 -13.96 0.11
N ALA A 2 -1.57 -14.40 -0.87
CA ALA A 2 -1.50 -13.91 -2.25
C ALA A 2 -1.50 -12.38 -2.36
N GLU A 3 -2.39 -11.68 -1.62
CA GLU A 3 -2.39 -10.21 -1.59
C GLU A 3 -1.07 -9.60 -1.10
N ALA A 4 -0.45 -10.18 -0.06
CA ALA A 4 0.84 -9.71 0.44
C ALA A 4 1.98 -9.95 -0.57
N GLU A 5 1.94 -11.07 -1.30
CA GLU A 5 2.89 -11.37 -2.38
C GLU A 5 2.72 -10.40 -3.56
N ARG A 6 1.48 -10.04 -3.93
CA ARG A 6 1.20 -9.01 -4.94
C ARG A 6 1.73 -7.64 -4.52
N ILE A 7 1.58 -7.26 -3.25
CA ILE A 7 2.14 -6.00 -2.73
C ILE A 7 3.66 -5.99 -2.84
N VAL A 8 4.34 -7.08 -2.50
CA VAL A 8 5.80 -7.17 -2.65
C VAL A 8 6.21 -7.07 -4.11
N ALA A 9 5.49 -7.73 -5.04
CA ALA A 9 5.74 -7.60 -6.48
C ALA A 9 5.55 -6.15 -6.97
N LEU A 10 4.45 -5.49 -6.59
CA LEU A 10 4.19 -4.09 -6.91
C LEU A 10 5.31 -3.17 -6.39
N LEU A 11 5.79 -3.40 -5.16
CA LEU A 11 6.90 -2.62 -4.62
C LEU A 11 8.20 -2.83 -5.43
N ARG A 12 8.45 -4.03 -5.96
CA ARG A 12 9.60 -4.27 -6.85
C ARG A 12 9.46 -3.51 -8.16
N GLU A 13 8.27 -3.50 -8.74
CA GLU A 13 7.99 -2.75 -9.96
C GLU A 13 8.18 -1.24 -9.75
N LEU A 14 7.63 -0.70 -8.66
CA LEU A 14 7.76 0.72 -8.30
C LEU A 14 9.20 1.16 -8.03
N LEU A 15 10.02 0.29 -7.45
CA LEU A 15 11.41 0.61 -7.09
C LEU A 15 12.43 0.21 -8.16
N GLY A 16 12.13 -0.81 -8.96
CA GLY A 16 12.98 -1.33 -10.04
C GLY A 16 12.71 -0.72 -11.40
N GLY A 17 11.52 -0.16 -11.63
CA GLY A 17 11.11 0.48 -12.90
C GLY A 17 11.72 1.86 -13.16
N GLY A 18 12.71 2.30 -12.39
CA GLY A 18 13.40 3.58 -12.59
C GLY A 18 14.33 3.65 -13.81
N GLY A 19 14.24 2.70 -14.74
CA GLY A 19 15.00 2.65 -15.98
C GLY A 19 14.13 3.06 -17.17
N ASP A 20 14.48 4.19 -17.76
CA ASP A 20 14.34 4.54 -19.19
C ASP A 20 13.04 5.17 -19.73
N ASP A 21 11.93 5.26 -18.98
CA ASP A 21 10.74 6.01 -19.43
C ASP A 21 10.67 7.43 -18.86
N ALA A 22 10.55 8.41 -19.76
CA ALA A 22 10.73 9.84 -19.54
C ALA A 22 9.95 10.43 -18.35
N GLY A 23 10.68 10.89 -17.32
CA GLY A 23 10.28 12.03 -16.48
C GLY A 23 9.58 11.74 -15.15
N THR A 24 9.26 10.49 -14.80
CA THR A 24 8.65 10.20 -13.48
C THR A 24 9.71 9.87 -12.44
N ALA A 25 10.01 10.83 -11.56
CA ALA A 25 10.94 10.61 -10.45
C ALA A 25 10.40 9.50 -9.50
N ALA A 26 11.27 8.56 -9.12
CA ALA A 26 10.93 7.51 -8.17
C ALA A 26 10.42 8.11 -6.83
N PRO A 27 9.44 7.48 -6.17
CA PRO A 27 8.89 8.00 -4.92
C PRO A 27 9.96 8.01 -3.83
N LYS A 28 10.08 9.12 -3.07
CA LYS A 28 11.04 9.21 -1.98
C LYS A 28 10.57 8.46 -0.73
N SER A 29 9.25 8.29 -0.62
CA SER A 29 8.63 7.66 0.53
C SER A 29 7.38 6.84 0.16
N ILE A 30 7.30 5.63 0.67
CA ILE A 30 6.19 4.69 0.44
C ILE A 30 5.62 4.23 1.78
N GLY A 31 4.29 4.17 1.87
CA GLY A 31 3.56 3.62 3.01
C GLY A 31 2.72 2.41 2.60
N VAL A 32 2.90 1.28 3.27
CA VAL A 32 1.98 0.13 3.15
C VAL A 32 1.06 0.12 4.37
N VAL A 33 -0.24 0.25 4.13
CA VAL A 33 -1.26 0.37 5.18
C VAL A 33 -2.26 -0.77 5.06
N THR A 34 -2.61 -1.38 6.19
CA THR A 34 -3.59 -2.48 6.23
C THR A 34 -4.37 -2.50 7.55
N PRO A 35 -5.64 -2.91 7.60
CA PRO A 35 -6.38 -2.92 8.87
C PRO A 35 -5.98 -4.07 9.81
N TYR A 36 -5.23 -5.08 9.34
CA TYR A 36 -4.94 -6.28 10.13
C TYR A 36 -3.46 -6.37 10.53
N ALA A 37 -3.18 -6.49 11.83
CA ALA A 37 -1.81 -6.61 12.35
C ALA A 37 -1.07 -7.85 11.82
N SER A 38 -1.77 -8.96 11.59
CA SER A 38 -1.19 -10.17 10.99
C SER A 38 -0.70 -9.92 9.55
N GLN A 39 -1.40 -9.09 8.78
CA GLN A 39 -0.99 -8.70 7.44
C GLN A 39 0.25 -7.79 7.49
N VAL A 40 0.33 -6.87 8.47
CA VAL A 40 1.55 -6.07 8.72
C VAL A 40 2.76 -6.98 8.94
N SER A 41 2.63 -7.95 9.84
CA SER A 41 3.71 -8.89 10.16
C SER A 41 4.11 -9.74 8.96
N LEU A 42 3.13 -10.23 8.19
CA LEU A 42 3.39 -11.02 6.99
C LEU A 42 4.14 -10.21 5.92
N ILE A 43 3.68 -9.00 5.60
CA ILE A 43 4.33 -8.15 4.59
C ILE A 43 5.76 -7.81 5.04
N LYS A 44 5.96 -7.44 6.31
CA LYS A 44 7.32 -7.19 6.85
C LYS A 44 8.23 -8.40 6.75
N SER A 45 7.71 -9.60 7.02
CA SER A 45 8.47 -10.84 6.87
C SER A 45 8.91 -11.05 5.42
N LEU A 46 8.00 -10.88 4.46
CA LEU A 46 8.30 -11.05 3.03
C LEU A 46 9.31 -10.00 2.54
N LEU A 47 9.16 -8.75 2.93
CA LEU A 47 10.11 -7.67 2.61
C LEU A 47 11.51 -7.94 3.17
N SER A 48 11.59 -8.47 4.40
CA SER A 48 12.87 -8.76 5.06
C SER A 48 13.66 -9.86 4.35
N SER A 49 12.95 -10.79 3.70
CA SER A 49 13.53 -11.88 2.90
C SER A 49 13.85 -11.48 1.45
N ASP A 50 13.49 -10.27 1.02
CA ASP A 50 13.66 -9.82 -0.36
C ASP A 50 14.95 -9.00 -0.55
N ALA A 51 15.96 -9.62 -1.15
CA ALA A 51 17.26 -8.97 -1.37
C ALA A 51 17.18 -7.75 -2.31
N THR A 52 16.33 -7.82 -3.34
CA THR A 52 16.16 -6.75 -4.35
C THR A 52 15.54 -5.52 -3.72
N LEU A 53 14.46 -5.68 -2.95
CA LEU A 53 13.85 -4.54 -2.27
C LEU A 53 14.81 -3.93 -1.26
N ARG A 54 15.53 -4.76 -0.49
CA ARG A 54 16.50 -4.27 0.50
C ARG A 54 17.59 -3.37 -0.08
N SER A 55 18.02 -3.56 -1.33
CA SER A 55 19.02 -2.67 -1.94
C SER A 55 18.46 -1.28 -2.30
N HIS A 56 17.15 -1.14 -2.43
CA HIS A 56 16.48 0.15 -2.71
C HIS A 56 16.02 0.88 -1.45
N LEU A 57 15.90 0.20 -0.30
CA LEU A 57 15.38 0.78 0.93
C LEU A 57 16.47 1.47 1.75
N LYS A 58 16.12 2.63 2.35
CA LYS A 58 16.98 3.23 3.37
C LYS A 58 17.07 2.30 4.57
N ALA A 59 18.27 2.13 5.10
CA ALA A 59 18.45 1.44 6.38
C ALA A 59 17.67 2.18 7.47
N ASP A 60 16.98 1.44 8.34
CA ASP A 60 16.14 1.94 9.44
C ASP A 60 16.95 2.64 10.56
N SER A 61 18.19 3.07 10.29
CA SER A 61 19.09 3.64 11.28
C SER A 61 18.73 5.09 11.57
N PRO A 62 18.41 5.44 12.84
CA PRO A 62 18.16 6.82 13.25
C PRO A 62 19.40 7.73 13.19
N SER A 63 20.58 7.18 12.86
CA SER A 63 21.87 7.88 12.90
C SER A 63 22.48 8.22 11.54
N SER A 64 21.89 7.81 10.43
CA SER A 64 22.40 8.17 9.10
C SER A 64 21.80 9.50 8.64
N SER A 65 22.42 10.58 9.09
CA SER A 65 22.19 11.96 8.64
C SER A 65 22.74 12.24 7.23
N SER A 66 22.97 11.21 6.41
CA SER A 66 23.39 11.39 5.02
C SER A 66 22.18 11.67 4.14
N SER A 67 21.96 12.94 3.87
CA SER A 67 20.92 13.48 2.98
C SER A 67 21.06 13.09 1.50
N ASP A 68 22.00 12.20 1.16
CA ASP A 68 22.42 11.96 -0.23
C ASP A 68 22.33 10.48 -0.67
N GLY A 69 21.80 9.60 0.19
CA GLY A 69 21.54 8.20 -0.17
C GLY A 69 20.23 8.08 -0.94
N GLY A 70 20.30 7.79 -2.26
CA GLY A 70 19.17 7.65 -3.19
C GLY A 70 18.15 6.53 -2.91
N GLY A 71 18.11 5.98 -1.69
CA GLY A 71 17.14 4.97 -1.28
C GLY A 71 15.76 5.54 -0.95
N VAL A 72 14.76 4.67 -0.88
CA VAL A 72 13.37 4.99 -0.57
C VAL A 72 13.04 4.63 0.88
N THR A 73 12.31 5.50 1.57
CA THR A 73 11.79 5.18 2.92
C THR A 73 10.50 4.38 2.78
N LEU A 74 10.47 3.15 3.29
CA LEU A 74 9.27 2.29 3.29
C LEU A 74 8.82 1.99 4.72
N GLU A 75 7.54 2.16 5.00
CA GLU A 75 6.95 1.71 6.26
C GLU A 75 5.74 0.80 6.04
N VAL A 76 5.54 -0.17 6.92
CA VAL A 76 4.37 -1.06 6.94
C VAL A 76 3.69 -0.95 8.29
N LYS A 77 2.42 -0.55 8.31
CA LYS A 77 1.68 -0.22 9.54
C LYS A 77 0.20 -0.56 9.43
N SER A 78 -0.46 -0.65 10.58
CA SER A 78 -1.92 -0.68 10.62
C SER A 78 -2.50 0.71 10.36
N VAL A 79 -3.79 0.80 10.00
CA VAL A 79 -4.49 2.09 9.82
C VAL A 79 -4.34 3.00 11.06
N ASP A 80 -4.60 2.47 12.25
CA ASP A 80 -4.48 3.24 13.50
C ASP A 80 -3.02 3.68 13.76
N GLY A 81 -2.04 2.83 13.43
CA GLY A 81 -0.61 3.16 13.54
C GLY A 81 -0.10 4.13 12.48
N TYR A 82 -0.96 4.54 11.54
CA TYR A 82 -0.63 5.42 10.42
C TYR A 82 -1.21 6.83 10.53
N GLN A 83 -1.97 7.11 11.59
CA GLN A 83 -2.61 8.40 11.77
C GLN A 83 -1.57 9.53 11.89
N GLY A 84 -1.81 10.63 11.15
CA GLY A 84 -0.90 11.80 11.13
C GLY A 84 0.38 11.62 10.32
N ARG A 85 0.50 10.52 9.55
CA ARG A 85 1.63 10.25 8.65
C ARG A 85 1.19 10.35 7.20
N GLU A 86 2.07 10.84 6.33
CA GLU A 86 1.83 10.91 4.88
C GLU A 86 3.05 10.40 4.13
N ARG A 87 2.83 9.86 2.93
CA ARG A 87 3.87 9.37 2.04
C ARG A 87 3.58 9.78 0.60
N ASP A 88 4.60 9.80 -0.23
CA ASP A 88 4.44 10.11 -1.66
C ASP A 88 3.51 9.09 -2.30
N VAL A 89 3.76 7.81 -2.03
CA VAL A 89 2.89 6.70 -2.47
C VAL A 89 2.37 5.92 -1.27
N VAL A 90 1.08 5.59 -1.28
CA VAL A 90 0.48 4.67 -0.31
C VAL A 90 -0.09 3.46 -1.03
N VAL A 91 0.26 2.27 -0.53
CA VAL A 91 -0.32 0.99 -0.92
C VAL A 91 -1.23 0.51 0.21
N PHE A 92 -2.53 0.50 -0.02
CA PHE A 92 -3.52 -0.01 0.92
C PHE A 92 -3.87 -1.46 0.62
N SER A 93 -3.81 -2.33 1.64
CA SER A 93 -4.14 -3.75 1.57
C SER A 93 -5.44 -4.00 2.32
N ALA A 94 -6.49 -4.36 1.58
CA ALA A 94 -7.83 -4.59 2.11
C ALA A 94 -7.97 -5.95 2.83
N VAL A 95 -7.20 -6.96 2.43
CA VAL A 95 -7.11 -8.32 3.01
C VAL A 95 -8.35 -9.20 2.84
N ARG A 96 -9.56 -8.64 2.96
CA ARG A 96 -10.80 -9.41 2.99
C ARG A 96 -11.19 -9.87 1.58
N SER A 97 -11.32 -11.18 1.44
CA SER A 97 -11.79 -11.86 0.23
C SER A 97 -12.68 -13.02 0.65
N ASN A 98 -13.99 -12.93 0.42
CA ASN A 98 -14.95 -13.98 0.75
C ASN A 98 -16.30 -13.78 0.05
N ARG A 99 -16.98 -14.88 -0.27
CA ARG A 99 -18.30 -14.90 -0.93
C ARG A 99 -19.46 -14.28 -0.14
N ARG A 100 -19.27 -13.93 1.13
CA ARG A 100 -20.32 -13.34 1.98
C ARG A 100 -20.32 -11.81 1.94
N GLY A 101 -19.35 -11.19 1.26
CA GLY A 101 -19.17 -9.74 1.30
C GLY A 101 -18.77 -9.22 2.68
N ASP A 102 -18.29 -10.04 3.61
CA ASP A 102 -17.93 -9.52 4.93
C ASP A 102 -16.55 -8.83 4.87
N VAL A 103 -16.54 -7.54 5.19
CA VAL A 103 -15.36 -6.67 5.15
C VAL A 103 -14.77 -6.36 6.55
N GLY A 104 -15.45 -6.75 7.63
CA GLY A 104 -14.97 -6.57 9.01
C GLY A 104 -14.53 -5.14 9.32
N PHE A 105 -13.26 -4.96 9.72
CA PHE A 105 -12.69 -3.66 10.10
C PHE A 105 -12.70 -2.59 8.99
N LEU A 106 -12.91 -2.97 7.74
CA LEU A 106 -13.02 -2.05 6.62
C LEU A 106 -14.37 -1.31 6.56
N SER A 107 -15.39 -1.78 7.29
CA SER A 107 -16.71 -1.13 7.33
C SER A 107 -16.71 0.23 8.04
N ASP A 108 -15.64 0.55 8.78
CA ASP A 108 -15.46 1.88 9.37
C ASP A 108 -14.96 2.88 8.31
N TRP A 109 -15.90 3.68 7.79
CA TRP A 109 -15.62 4.72 6.81
C TRP A 109 -14.59 5.75 7.28
N ARG A 110 -14.44 5.99 8.59
CA ARG A 110 -13.43 6.93 9.12
C ARG A 110 -12.04 6.37 8.92
N ARG A 111 -11.87 5.06 9.15
CA ARG A 111 -10.61 4.35 8.90
C ARG A 111 -10.27 4.27 7.42
N MET A 112 -11.28 4.04 6.58
CA MET A 112 -11.13 4.15 5.12
C MET A 112 -10.66 5.54 4.72
N ASN A 113 -11.33 6.60 5.17
CA ASN A 113 -10.94 7.98 4.87
C ASN A 113 -9.52 8.29 5.33
N VAL A 114 -9.16 7.88 6.56
CA VAL A 114 -7.78 8.02 7.05
C VAL A 114 -6.82 7.35 6.09
N ALA A 115 -7.03 6.08 5.72
CA ALA A 115 -6.09 5.33 4.89
C ALA A 115 -5.93 5.89 3.47
N LEU A 116 -7.04 6.23 2.79
CA LEU A 116 -7.01 6.68 1.39
C LEU A 116 -6.43 8.09 1.22
N THR A 117 -6.49 8.94 2.26
CA THR A 117 -6.03 10.35 2.20
C THR A 117 -4.57 10.55 2.61
N ARG A 118 -3.78 9.49 2.76
CA ARG A 118 -2.36 9.58 3.20
C ARG A 118 -1.36 9.67 2.05
N ALA A 119 -1.81 9.36 0.84
CA ALA A 119 -1.03 9.48 -0.38
C ALA A 119 -0.94 10.94 -0.82
N ARG A 120 0.27 11.41 -1.13
CA ARG A 120 0.48 12.74 -1.74
C ARG A 120 0.46 12.71 -3.25
N ASN A 121 1.09 11.69 -3.84
CA ASN A 121 1.31 11.59 -5.29
C ASN A 121 0.59 10.37 -5.90
N GLY A 122 0.47 9.26 -5.17
CA GLY A 122 -0.16 8.05 -5.70
C GLY A 122 -0.75 7.14 -4.63
N LEU A 123 -1.93 6.60 -4.92
CA LEU A 123 -2.61 5.63 -4.07
C LEU A 123 -2.84 4.35 -4.89
N VAL A 124 -2.42 3.21 -4.33
CA VAL A 124 -2.76 1.89 -4.87
C VAL A 124 -3.56 1.14 -3.83
N VAL A 125 -4.68 0.56 -4.22
CA VAL A 125 -5.51 -0.30 -3.37
C VAL A 125 -5.43 -1.72 -3.90
N VAL A 126 -5.02 -2.66 -3.06
CA VAL A 126 -4.98 -4.09 -3.36
C VAL A 126 -6.06 -4.77 -2.53
N GLY A 127 -6.99 -5.47 -3.18
CA GLY A 127 -8.10 -6.13 -2.52
C GLY A 127 -9.01 -6.88 -3.48
N ASP A 128 -9.97 -7.60 -2.90
CA ASP A 128 -10.99 -8.34 -3.63
C ASP A 128 -12.18 -7.42 -3.94
N ALA A 129 -12.35 -7.06 -5.22
CA ALA A 129 -13.34 -6.08 -5.65
C ALA A 129 -14.78 -6.51 -5.37
N GLU A 130 -15.10 -7.80 -5.50
CA GLU A 130 -16.45 -8.34 -5.21
C GLU A 130 -16.76 -8.20 -3.71
N THR A 131 -15.84 -8.65 -2.86
CA THR A 131 -15.99 -8.57 -1.40
C THR A 131 -16.14 -7.12 -0.93
N LEU A 132 -15.36 -6.20 -1.50
CA LEU A 132 -15.42 -4.77 -1.17
C LEU A 132 -16.73 -4.12 -1.64
N ARG A 133 -17.20 -4.44 -2.85
CA ARG A 133 -18.46 -3.92 -3.38
C ARG A 133 -19.66 -4.38 -2.56
N ASP A 134 -19.68 -5.63 -2.14
CA ASP A 134 -20.83 -6.21 -1.43
C ASP A 134 -20.84 -5.83 0.07
N GLY A 135 -19.68 -5.55 0.65
CA GLY A 135 -19.57 -5.45 2.10
C GLY A 135 -19.79 -4.09 2.74
N ASP A 136 -19.59 -3.00 2.00
CA ASP A 136 -19.84 -1.65 2.51
C ASP A 136 -20.12 -0.66 1.39
N LYS A 137 -21.03 0.28 1.64
CA LYS A 137 -21.48 1.27 0.64
C LYS A 137 -20.38 2.26 0.21
N HIS A 138 -19.42 2.57 1.08
CA HIS A 138 -18.34 3.50 0.74
C HIS A 138 -17.28 2.79 -0.11
N TRP A 139 -16.96 1.54 0.23
CA TRP A 139 -16.11 0.70 -0.62
C TRP A 139 -16.75 0.43 -1.97
N ASN A 140 -18.06 0.15 -2.02
CA ASN A 140 -18.82 0.04 -3.27
C ASN A 140 -18.67 1.30 -4.14
N ALA A 141 -18.93 2.48 -3.55
CA ALA A 141 -18.78 3.75 -4.26
C ALA A 141 -17.35 3.98 -4.76
N PHE A 142 -16.34 3.68 -3.94
CA PHE A 142 -14.93 3.80 -4.31
C PHE A 142 -14.53 2.86 -5.46
N VAL A 143 -14.88 1.58 -5.38
CA VAL A 143 -14.56 0.61 -6.42
C VAL A 143 -15.28 0.94 -7.73
N ASN A 144 -16.55 1.37 -7.68
CA ASN A 144 -17.29 1.79 -8.87
C ASN A 144 -16.71 3.06 -9.49
N TRP A 145 -16.20 3.99 -8.67
CA TRP A 145 -15.48 5.16 -9.17
C TRP A 145 -14.18 4.74 -9.87
N CYS A 146 -13.38 3.84 -9.27
CA CYS A 146 -12.16 3.31 -9.89
C CYS A 146 -12.43 2.63 -11.24
N ASP A 147 -13.52 1.84 -11.31
CA ASP A 147 -13.96 1.19 -12.55
C ASP A 147 -14.35 2.22 -13.62
N GLY A 148 -15.14 3.24 -13.23
CA GLY A 148 -15.58 4.30 -14.13
C GLY A 148 -14.45 5.18 -14.68
N VAL A 149 -13.34 5.35 -13.95
CA VAL A 149 -12.15 6.08 -14.44
C VAL A 149 -11.11 5.18 -15.10
N GLY A 150 -11.38 3.86 -15.21
CA GLY A 150 -10.51 2.92 -15.91
C GLY A 150 -9.19 2.60 -15.21
N CYS A 151 -9.11 2.77 -13.88
CA CYS A 151 -7.88 2.51 -13.11
C CYS A 151 -7.85 1.16 -12.39
N MET A 152 -8.85 0.30 -12.65
CA MET A 152 -8.90 -1.07 -12.14
C MET A 152 -7.98 -1.99 -12.95
N ILE A 153 -7.09 -2.69 -12.24
CA ILE A 153 -6.16 -3.66 -12.84
C ILE A 153 -6.39 -5.02 -12.17
N PRO A 154 -6.56 -6.11 -12.93
CA PRO A 154 -6.77 -7.45 -12.38
C PRO A 154 -5.53 -8.08 -11.71
#